data_AF-A0A8H6MMU5-F1
#
_entry.id   AF-A0A8H6MMU5-F1
#
_cell.length_a   1.000
_cell.length_b   1.000
_cell.length_c   1.000
_cell.angle_alpha   90.00
_cell.angle_beta   90.00
_cell.angle_gamma   90.00
#
_symmetry.space_group_name_H-M   'P 1'
#
loop_
_entity.id
_entity.type
_entity.pdbx_description
1 polymer ?
#
loop_
_entity_poly.entity_id
_entity_poly.type
_entity_poly.pdbx_seq_one_letter_code
_entity_poly.pdbx_strand_id
1 'polypeptide(L)' 'MHIVAGQPARAPELAGIRHANTTNGRVRNVFTYKGIMCFVTSYHKNYRQTGNAKVIYQYLPREVGELLV' A
#
# COMPACT_ATOMS: atom_id res chain seq x y z
N MET A 1 1.93 8.43 -7.00
CA MET A 1 2.16 6.97 -7.01
C MET A 1 1.62 6.45 -8.33
N HIS A 2 2.45 5.79 -9.14
CA HIS A 2 1.98 5.16 -10.38
C HIS A 2 1.30 3.84 -10.05
N ILE A 3 0.07 3.63 -10.53
CA ILE A 3 -0.74 2.43 -10.25
C ILE A 3 -1.41 2.00 -11.55
N VAL A 4 -1.57 0.69 -11.74
CA VAL A 4 -2.10 0.13 -13.00
C VAL A 4 -3.55 0.59 -13.26
N ALA A 5 -4.36 0.72 -12.22
CA ALA A 5 -5.75 1.13 -12.33
C ALA A 5 -6.27 1.74 -11.03
N GLY A 6 -7.36 2.50 -11.15
CA GLY A 6 -8.09 3.08 -10.01
C GLY A 6 -7.62 4.49 -9.63
N GLN A 7 -8.29 5.03 -8.61
CA GLN A 7 -7.96 6.36 -8.09
C GLN A 7 -6.64 6.32 -7.32
N PRO A 8 -5.83 7.40 -7.38
CA PRO A 8 -4.63 7.52 -6.57
C PRO A 8 -4.93 7.38 -5.07
N ALA A 9 -3.99 6.83 -4.32
CA ALA A 9 -4.06 6.84 -2.86
C ALA A 9 -4.17 8.28 -2.33
N ARG A 10 -5.00 8.47 -1.32
CA ARG A 10 -5.18 9.75 -0.61
C ARG A 10 -4.00 9.99 0.33
N ALA A 11 -3.80 11.25 0.72
CA ALA A 11 -2.66 11.64 1.56
C ALA A 11 -2.44 10.76 2.82
N PRO A 12 -3.47 10.34 3.59
CA PRO A 12 -3.26 9.46 4.75
C PRO A 12 -2.83 8.04 4.38
N GLU A 13 -3.29 7.53 3.25
CA GLU A 13 -2.91 6.20 2.73
C GLU A 13 -1.45 6.22 2.27
N LEU A 14 -1.01 7.32 1.62
CA LEU A 14 0.36 7.52 1.17
C LEU A 14 1.35 7.76 2.33
N ALA A 15 1.00 8.67 3.24
CA ALA A 15 1.88 9.06 4.35
C ALA A 15 2.12 7.92 5.35
N GLY A 16 1.26 6.89 5.34
CA GLY A 16 1.41 5.70 6.16
C GLY A 16 2.31 4.60 5.58
N ILE A 17 2.74 4.73 4.31
CA ILE A 17 3.52 3.70 3.62
C ILE A 17 4.92 3.60 4.21
N ARG A 18 5.30 2.38 4.61
CA ARG A 18 6.66 2.04 5.06
C ARG A 18 7.36 1.18 4.02
N HIS A 19 8.50 1.66 3.51
CA HIS A 19 9.36 0.94 2.56
C HIS A 19 10.53 0.21 3.24
N ALA A 20 10.92 0.63 4.45
CA ALA A 20 11.99 0.00 5.23
C ALA A 20 11.48 -0.53 6.58
N ASN A 21 12.21 -1.50 7.13
CA ASN A 21 12.00 -1.93 8.51
C ASN A 21 12.37 -0.81 9.48
N THR A 22 11.57 -0.64 10.51
CA THR A 22 11.90 0.23 11.66
C THR A 22 11.67 -0.57 12.94
N THR A 23 12.33 -0.20 14.03
CA THR A 23 12.25 -0.92 15.32
C THR A 23 10.81 -1.06 15.84
N ASN A 24 9.99 -0.02 15.63
CA ASN A 24 8.56 -0.02 15.96
C ASN A 24 7.66 -0.20 14.72
N GLY A 25 8.25 -0.62 13.61
CA GLY A 25 7.57 -0.81 12.35
C GLY A 25 6.69 -2.05 12.40
N ARG A 26 5.39 -1.85 12.21
CA ARG A 26 4.50 -2.94 11.80
C ARG A 26 4.87 -3.37 10.37
N VAL A 27 4.07 -4.28 9.82
CA VAL A 27 4.17 -4.79 8.44
C VAL A 27 4.47 -3.66 7.44
N ARG A 28 5.47 -3.88 6.57
CA ARG A 28 5.79 -2.96 5.46
C ARG A 28 4.64 -2.94 4.47
N ASN A 29 4.36 -1.79 3.90
CA ASN A 29 3.25 -1.65 2.95
C ASN A 29 3.63 -2.09 1.54
N VAL A 30 4.81 -2.69 1.34
CA VAL A 30 5.33 -3.10 0.04
C VAL A 30 5.40 -4.62 -0.01
N PHE A 31 4.73 -5.22 -1.00
CA PHE A 31 4.62 -6.66 -1.14
C PHE A 31 4.82 -7.09 -2.58
N THR A 32 5.17 -8.36 -2.77
CA THR A 32 5.17 -9.03 -4.06
C THR A 32 4.06 -10.08 -4.06
N TYR A 33 3.15 -10.00 -5.02
CA TYR A 33 2.12 -11.02 -5.24
C TYR A 33 2.22 -11.55 -6.66
N LYS A 34 2.52 -12.85 -6.79
CA LYS A 34 2.73 -13.53 -8.09
C LYS A 34 3.74 -12.79 -9.00
N GLY A 35 4.81 -12.25 -8.42
CA GLY A 35 5.84 -11.50 -9.14
C GLY A 35 5.48 -10.04 -9.45
N ILE A 36 4.30 -9.57 -9.08
CA ILE A 36 3.87 -8.18 -9.26
C ILE A 36 4.00 -7.44 -7.93
N MET A 37 4.71 -6.31 -7.95
CA MET A 37 4.85 -5.46 -6.78
C MET A 37 3.56 -4.69 -6.51
N CYS A 38 3.19 -4.57 -5.23
CA CYS A 38 2.03 -3.81 -4.81
C CYS A 38 2.25 -3.05 -3.50
N PHE A 39 1.60 -1.89 -3.41
CA PHE A 39 1.43 -1.18 -2.15
C PHE A 39 0.10 -1.61 -1.50
N VAL A 40 0.17 -1.98 -0.22
CA VAL A 40 -1.01 -2.41 0.54
C VAL A 40 -1.24 -1.45 1.69
N THR A 41 -2.38 -0.77 1.67
CA THR A 41 -2.78 0.17 2.72
C THR A 41 -4.11 -0.27 3.33
N SER A 42 -4.31 0.09 4.59
CA SER A 42 -5.58 -0.11 5.28
C SER A 42 -6.05 1.21 5.86
N TYR A 43 -6.92 1.89 5.13
CA TYR A 43 -7.51 3.14 5.57
C TYR A 43 -8.99 3.19 5.24
N HIS A 44 -9.78 3.62 6.22
CA HIS A 44 -11.20 3.88 6.04
C HIS A 44 -11.63 4.97 7.01
N LYS A 45 -12.35 6.00 6.51
CA LYS A 45 -12.79 7.15 7.31
C LYS A 45 -13.55 6.72 8.57
N ASN A 46 -14.39 5.70 8.45
CA ASN A 46 -15.23 5.25 9.56
C ASN A 46 -14.61 4.09 10.35
N TYR A 47 -13.32 3.78 10.16
CA TYR A 47 -12.66 2.69 10.87
C TYR A 47 -12.86 2.78 12.39
N ARG A 48 -12.76 3.99 12.95
CA ARG A 48 -12.99 4.23 14.39
C ARG A 48 -14.40 3.92 14.87
N GLN A 49 -15.40 4.01 14.00
CA GLN A 49 -16.79 3.67 14.32
C GLN A 49 -17.10 2.20 14.05
N THR A 50 -16.58 1.64 12.97
CA THR A 50 -16.98 0.30 12.51
C THR A 50 -16.04 -0.82 12.94
N GLY A 51 -14.82 -0.49 13.37
CA GLY A 51 -13.74 -1.47 13.63
C GLY A 51 -13.23 -2.19 12.37
N ASN A 52 -13.86 -1.99 11.22
CA ASN A 52 -13.59 -2.70 9.98
C ASN A 52 -12.60 -1.93 9.11
N ALA A 53 -11.40 -2.51 8.95
CA ALA A 53 -10.38 -1.97 8.08
C ALA A 53 -10.69 -2.34 6.62
N LYS A 54 -10.71 -1.33 5.74
CA LYS A 54 -10.73 -1.57 4.30
C LYS A 54 -9.29 -1.72 3.82
N VAL A 55 -8.95 -2.91 3.32
CA VAL A 55 -7.64 -3.18 2.71
C VAL A 55 -7.69 -2.83 1.24
N ILE A 56 -6.69 -2.08 0.76
CA ILE A 56 -6.57 -1.64 -0.62
C ILE A 56 -5.25 -2.16 -1.16
N TYR A 57 -5.31 -2.91 -2.26
CA TYR A 57 -4.15 -3.41 -2.99
C TYR A 57 -3.93 -2.52 -4.21
N GLN A 58 -2.76 -1.90 -4.30
CA GLN A 58 -2.37 -1.05 -5.42
C GLN A 58 -1.19 -1.68 -6.16
N TYR A 59 -1.50 -2.40 -7.23
CA TYR A 59 -0.51 -3.04 -8.08
C TYR A 59 0.24 -2.01 -8.93
N LEU A 60 1.55 -2.19 -9.02
CA LEU A 60 2.43 -1.40 -9.86
C LEU A 60 2.53 -2.02 -11.26
N PRO A 61 2.65 -1.19 -12.31
CA PRO A 61 3.09 -1.67 -13.61
C PRO A 61 4.43 -2.40 -13.44
N ARG A 62 4.62 -3.46 -14.22
CA ARG A 62 5.77 -4.36 -14.07
C ARG A 62 7.09 -3.59 -14.14
N GLU A 63 7.19 -2.67 -15.10
CA GLU A 63 8.36 -1.84 -15.38
C GLU A 63 8.74 -0.96 -14.19
N VAL A 64 7.76 -0.52 -13.40
CA VAL A 64 7.99 0.25 -12.17
C VAL A 64 8.29 -0.68 -10.99
N GLY A 65 7.61 -1.83 -10.92
CA GLY A 65 7.81 -2.81 -9.86
C GLY A 65 9.21 -3.41 -9.86
N GLU A 66 9.80 -3.64 -11.03
CA GLU A 66 11.16 -4.16 -11.18
C GLU A 66 12.24 -3.21 -10.60
N LEU A 67 11.94 -1.91 -10.45
CA LEU A 67 12.84 -0.93 -9.81
C LEU A 67 12.89 -1.05 -8.27
N LEU A 68 12.00 -1.85 -7.67
CA LEU A 68 11.90 -2.05 -6.22
C LEU A 68 12.53 -3.37 -5.76
N VAL A 69 13.17 -4.11 -6.67
CA VAL A 69 13.86 -5.39 -6.42
C VAL A 69 15.27 -5.15 -5.89
#